data_AF-A0A6N0LTX8-F1
#
_entry.id   AF-A0A6N0LTX8-F1
#
_cell.length_a   1.000
_cell.length_b   1.000
_cell.length_c   1.000
_cell.angle_alpha   90.00
_cell.angle_beta   90.00
_cell.angle_gamma   90.00
#
_symmetry.space_group_name_H-M   'P 1'
#
loop_
_entity.id
_entity.type
_entity.pdbx_description
1 polymer ?
#
loop_
_entity_poly.entity_id
_entity_poly.type
_entity_poly.pdbx_seq_one_letter_code
_entity_poly.pdbx_strand_id
1 'polypeptide(L)' 'MDDTQQLIAIQQELKQIADKLGKIFPHTHPQFDSVFEDLGAAVYYMREASYRLESVLQTVQGNGETEIE' A
#
# COMPACT_ATOMS: atom_id res chain seq x y z
N MET A 1 6.03 -19.53 4.48
CA MET A 1 5.06 -18.64 3.80
C MET A 1 5.77 -18.13 2.57
N ASP A 2 5.17 -18.25 1.40
CA ASP A 2 5.73 -17.74 0.15
C ASP A 2 5.93 -16.22 0.27
N ASP A 3 7.15 -15.73 0.02
CA ASP A 3 7.50 -14.30 0.14
C ASP A 3 6.59 -13.44 -0.75
N THR A 4 6.15 -14.00 -1.88
CA THR A 4 5.13 -13.44 -2.78
C THR A 4 3.81 -13.18 -2.04
N GLN A 5 3.32 -14.15 -1.25
CA GLN A 5 2.09 -14.02 -0.49
C GLN A 5 2.20 -12.98 0.62
N GLN A 6 3.37 -12.87 1.25
CA GLN A 6 3.63 -11.85 2.27
C GLN A 6 3.61 -10.44 1.64
N LEU A 7 4.24 -10.25 0.48
CA LEU A 7 4.23 -8.97 -0.25
C LEU A 7 2.81 -8.57 -0.67
N ILE A 8 2.03 -9.52 -1.19
CA ILE A 8 0.61 -9.28 -1.56
C ILE A 8 -0.21 -8.89 -0.32
N ALA A 9 -0.01 -9.56 0.82
CA ALA A 9 -0.71 -9.23 2.06
C ALA A 9 -0.42 -7.79 2.51
N ILE A 10 0.86 -7.37 2.47
CA ILE A 10 1.25 -5.99 2.81
C ILE A 10 0.56 -4.98 1.90
N GLN A 11 0.53 -5.21 0.59
CA GLN A 11 -0.15 -4.31 -0.35
C GLN A 11 -1.66 -4.20 -0.07
N GLN A 12 -2.31 -5.31 0.30
CA GLN A 12 -3.72 -5.31 0.67
C GLN A 12 -3.97 -4.56 1.97
N GLU A 13 -3.10 -4.73 2.97
CA GLU A 13 -3.19 -4.00 4.24
C GLU A 13 -3.05 -2.49 4.06
N LEU A 14 -2.06 -2.04 3.27
CA LEU A 14 -1.87 -0.62 2.96
C LEU A 14 -3.12 0.00 2.32
N LYS A 15 -3.73 -0.72 1.36
CA LYS A 15 -4.98 -0.28 0.73
C LYS A 15 -6.12 -0.19 1.74
N GLN A 16 -6.27 -1.20 2.60
CA GLN A 16 -7.32 -1.21 3.63
C GLN A 16 -7.14 -0.09 4.65
N ILE A 17 -5.90 0.25 5.02
CA ILE A 17 -5.62 1.37 5.93
C ILE A 17 -6.02 2.69 5.27
N ALA A 18 -5.63 2.91 4.02
CA ALA A 18 -6.01 4.11 3.27
C ALA A 18 -7.54 4.27 3.19
N ASP A 19 -8.27 3.18 2.87
CA ASP A 19 -9.73 3.18 2.83
C ASP A 19 -10.37 3.47 4.21
N LYS A 20 -9.76 2.96 5.29
CA LYS A 20 -10.23 3.22 6.67
C LYS A 20 -10.01 4.67 7.07
N LEU A 21 -8.88 5.28 6.72
CA LEU A 21 -8.61 6.69 7.03
C LEU A 21 -9.66 7.62 6.41
N GLY A 22 -10.03 7.39 5.15
CA GLY A 22 -11.09 8.16 4.50
C GLY A 22 -12.47 8.02 5.15
N LYS A 23 -12.73 6.90 5.83
CA LYS A 23 -13.97 6.67 6.60
C LYS A 23 -13.93 7.30 8.00
N ILE A 24 -12.76 7.38 8.62
CA ILE A 24 -12.59 8.02 9.94
C ILE A 24 -12.69 9.53 9.81
N PHE A 25 -12.10 10.09 8.74
CA PHE A 25 -12.12 11.52 8.45
C PHE A 25 -12.81 11.80 7.10
N PRO A 26 -14.13 11.61 7.01
CA PRO A 26 -14.87 12.05 5.83
C PRO A 26 -14.82 13.58 5.71
N HIS A 27 -15.12 14.12 4.52
CA HIS A 27 -15.19 15.56 4.28
C HIS A 27 -16.18 16.32 5.19
N THR A 28 -17.13 15.61 5.81
CA THR A 28 -18.08 16.15 6.78
C THR A 28 -17.57 16.13 8.23
N HIS A 29 -16.38 15.58 8.48
CA HIS A 29 -15.80 15.49 9.81
C HIS A 29 -15.44 16.88 10.33
N PRO A 30 -15.79 17.26 11.58
CA PRO A 30 -15.52 18.61 12.11
C PRO A 30 -14.04 19.02 12.12
N GLN A 31 -13.15 18.03 12.16
CA GLN A 31 -11.69 18.23 12.16
C GLN A 31 -11.06 17.97 10.79
N PHE A 32 -11.84 17.72 9.73
CA PHE A 32 -11.33 17.34 8.41
C PHE A 32 -10.23 18.29 7.92
N ASP A 33 -10.50 19.59 7.92
CA ASP A 33 -9.55 20.60 7.44
C ASP A 33 -8.23 20.60 8.24
N SER A 34 -8.29 20.30 9.54
CA SER A 34 -7.10 20.29 10.41
C SER A 34 -6.16 19.11 10.17
N VAL A 35 -6.65 18.02 9.57
CA VAL A 35 -5.87 16.81 9.31
C VAL A 35 -5.78 16.47 7.81
N PHE A 36 -6.39 17.29 6.94
CA PHE A 36 -6.51 17.00 5.51
C PHE A 36 -5.15 16.78 4.84
N GLU A 37 -4.19 17.67 5.10
CA GLU A 37 -2.85 17.59 4.51
C GLU A 37 -2.10 16.35 5.02
N ASP A 38 -2.15 16.08 6.32
CA ASP A 38 -1.47 14.95 6.94
C ASP A 38 -2.05 13.60 6.47
N LEU A 39 -3.38 13.50 6.40
CA LEU A 39 -4.06 12.33 5.87
C LEU A 39 -3.76 12.14 4.38
N GLY A 40 -3.76 13.24 3.61
CA GLY A 40 -3.39 13.23 2.20
C GLY A 40 -1.98 12.69 1.99
N ALA A 41 -1.01 13.17 2.78
CA ALA A 41 0.36 12.69 2.76
C ALA A 41 0.46 11.22 3.15
N ALA A 42 -0.22 10.79 4.23
CA ALA A 42 -0.22 9.40 4.66
C ALA A 42 -0.77 8.46 3.56
N VAL A 43 -1.91 8.80 2.95
CA VAL A 43 -2.50 8.04 1.84
C VAL A 43 -1.58 8.02 0.63
N TYR A 44 -0.95 9.14 0.30
CA TYR A 44 0.02 9.21 -0.79
C TYR A 44 1.20 8.26 -0.56
N TYR A 45 1.83 8.28 0.61
CA TYR A 45 2.98 7.42 0.90
C TYR A 45 2.61 5.94 0.99
N MET A 46 1.42 5.59 1.50
CA MET A 46 0.95 4.21 1.47
C MET A 46 0.75 3.71 0.03
N ARG A 47 0.22 4.55 -0.86
CA ARG A 47 0.07 4.21 -2.27
C ARG A 47 1.42 4.05 -2.97
N GLU A 48 2.37 4.94 -2.70
CA GLU A 48 3.73 4.84 -3.23
C GLU A 48 4.41 3.57 -2.73
N ALA A 49 4.29 3.23 -1.45
CA ALA A 49 4.82 1.98 -0.88
C ALA A 49 4.23 0.75 -1.59
N SER A 50 2.91 0.71 -1.81
CA SER A 50 2.28 -0.39 -2.56
C SER A 50 2.83 -0.52 -3.99
N TYR A 51 3.04 0.60 -4.69
CA TYR A 51 3.62 0.60 -6.04
C TYR A 51 5.07 0.09 -6.05
N ARG A 52 5.88 0.46 -5.06
CA ARG A 52 7.26 -0.04 -4.95
C ARG A 52 7.30 -1.54 -4.63
N LEU A 53 6.38 -2.03 -3.80
CA LEU A 53 6.25 -3.46 -3.51
C LEU A 53 5.86 -4.29 -4.75
N GLU A 54 5.14 -3.70 -5.70
CA GLU A 54 4.83 -4.31 -7.00
C GLU A 54 6.10 -4.65 -7.80
N SER A 55 7.11 -3.77 -7.78
CA SER A 55 8.42 -4.03 -8.38
C SER A 55 9.19 -5.15 -7.67
N VAL A 56 9.07 -5.24 -6.34
CA VAL A 56 9.68 -6.32 -5.55
C VAL A 56 9.01 -7.65 -5.90
N LEU A 57 7.68 -7.67 -5.97
CA LEU A 57 6.88 -8.83 -6.35
C LEU A 57 7.29 -9.37 -7.73
N GLN A 58 7.44 -8.49 -8.72
CA GLN A 58 7.90 -8.86 -10.06
C GLN A 58 9.30 -9.49 -10.06
N THR A 59 10.20 -8.99 -9.20
CA THR A 59 11.56 -9.52 -9.07
C THR A 59 11.55 -10.92 -8.45
N VAL A 60 10.76 -11.12 -7.39
CA VAL A 60 10.62 -12.43 -6.73
C VAL A 60 9.96 -13.45 -7.67
N GLN A 61 8.96 -13.03 -8.46
CA GLN A 61 8.29 -13.89 -9.43
C GLN A 61 9.18 -14.22 -10.65
N GLY A 62 9.96 -13.25 -11.15
CA GLY A 62 10.87 -13.44 -12.28
C GLY A 62 12.10 -14.29 -11.98
N ASN A 63 12.57 -14.30 -10.73
CA ASN A 63 13.65 -15.20 -10.29
C ASN A 63 13.24 -16.68 -10.23
N GLY A 64 11.96 -17.02 -10.44
CA GLY A 64 11.51 -18.40 -10.62
C GLY A 64 11.72 -18.95 -12.03
N GLU A 65 11.98 -18.08 -13.02
CA GLU A 65 12.13 -18.46 -14.44
C GLU A 65 13.59 -18.44 -14.95
N THR A 66 14.55 -18.06 -14.09
CA THR A 66 15.98 -17.96 -14.46
C THR A 66 16.88 -18.81 -13.55
N GLU A 67 16.57 -20.11 -13.46
CA GLU A 67 17.60 -21.15 -13.32
C GLU A 67 17.46 -22.09 -14.52
N ILE A 68 18.00 -21.67 -15.67
CA ILE A 68 18.36 -22.59 -16.75
C ILE A 68 19.76 -22.20 -17.21
N GLU A 69 20.65 -23.19 -17.08
CA GLU A 69 22.08 -23.29 -17.43
C GLU A 69 23.12 -22.85 -16.39
#